data_AF-A0AAU3CTD7-F1
#
_entry.id   AF-A0AAU3CTD7-F1
#
_cell.length_a   1.000
_cell.length_b   1.000
_cell.length_c   1.000
_cell.angle_alpha   90.00
_cell.angle_beta   90.00
_cell.angle_gamma   90.00
#
_symmetry.space_group_name_H-M   'P 1'
#
loop_
_entity.id
_entity.type
_entity.pdbx_description
1 polymer ?
#
loop_
_entity_poly.entity_id
_entity_poly.type
_entity_poly.pdbx_seq_one_letter_code
_entity_poly.pdbx_strand_id
1 'polypeptide(L)'
;MGKKVEELEVEVDELALSLVGWQVENVRARLVTDSFGGEHFQEIVVSGTARFLREDWSDRFTRDEDDDFPPTLLLGLSPVDRPELISYTHALLETIKKAGKRPVRFSKSSSTWSCSKPVKPESIRLQMSAFDLEETDLDLTWPSSKTKPLPVELIDETVHEAVRLKPTTCDAAIVGKKHDASLQIRLGGFAEFGSAKELLADFVAMESWRDDDPDVEYDVEAECPFEVSMPGITVEVLDGTDFLLDKREVSLYGRVPVGEGATLPSRHPRWIAQCSFDLDELSGEPTRVVVRVLDAEDL
;
A
#
# COMPACT_ATOMS: atom_id res chain seq x y z
N MET A 1 -12.31 23.88 29.08
CA MET A 1 -12.26 22.69 28.22
C MET A 1 -13.27 22.89 27.12
N GLY A 2 -12.84 22.92 25.87
CA GLY A 2 -13.71 23.14 24.71
C GLY A 2 -13.53 22.02 23.71
N LYS A 3 -14.62 21.33 23.39
CA LYS A 3 -14.69 20.35 22.31
C LYS A 3 -15.29 21.03 21.08
N LYS A 4 -14.58 20.99 19.96
CA LYS A 4 -15.03 21.51 18.67
C LYS A 4 -15.10 20.35 17.69
N VAL A 5 -16.15 20.31 16.87
CA VAL A 5 -16.32 19.30 15.82
C VAL A 5 -16.60 20.03 14.53
N GLU A 6 -15.80 19.76 13.51
CA GLU A 6 -15.88 20.41 12.19
C GLU A 6 -16.01 19.33 11.11
N GLU A 7 -16.74 19.65 10.05
CA GLU A 7 -16.81 18.75 8.88
C GLU A 7 -15.47 18.76 8.15
N LEU A 8 -15.09 17.58 7.64
CA LEU A 8 -13.91 17.38 6.82
C LEU A 8 -14.35 16.74 5.50
N GLU A 9 -13.92 17.31 4.40
CA GLU A 9 -14.19 16.78 3.06
C GLU A 9 -13.42 15.48 2.84
N VAL A 10 -14.04 14.54 2.14
CA VAL A 10 -13.42 13.26 1.76
C VAL A 10 -13.37 13.17 0.24
N GLU A 11 -12.15 13.13 -0.30
CA GLU A 11 -11.91 12.89 -1.71
C GLU A 11 -12.07 11.38 -1.99
N VAL A 12 -13.05 11.00 -2.80
CA VAL A 12 -13.29 9.60 -3.17
C VAL A 12 -12.69 9.34 -4.56
N ASP A 13 -11.73 8.43 -4.63
CA ASP A 13 -11.13 7.99 -5.89
C ASP A 13 -12.00 6.92 -6.54
N GLU A 14 -13.11 7.35 -7.16
CA GLU A 14 -14.09 6.44 -7.77
C GLU A 14 -13.46 5.53 -8.83
N LEU A 15 -12.45 6.02 -9.57
CA LEU A 15 -11.77 5.24 -10.58
C LEU A 15 -10.96 4.11 -9.93
N ALA A 16 -10.15 4.42 -8.92
CA ALA A 16 -9.39 3.40 -8.21
C ALA A 16 -10.28 2.35 -7.56
N LEU A 17 -11.38 2.77 -6.96
CA LEU A 17 -12.32 1.89 -6.26
C LEU A 17 -13.05 0.97 -7.24
N SER A 18 -13.53 1.51 -8.36
CA SER A 18 -14.25 0.71 -9.36
C SER A 18 -13.39 -0.38 -9.99
N LEU A 19 -12.08 -0.13 -10.21
CA LEU A 19 -11.14 -1.13 -10.73
C LEU A 19 -11.00 -2.37 -9.85
N VAL A 20 -11.25 -2.23 -8.56
CA VAL A 20 -11.19 -3.32 -7.57
C VAL A 20 -12.58 -3.70 -7.04
N GLY A 21 -13.65 -3.30 -7.73
CA GLY A 21 -15.01 -3.69 -7.39
C GLY A 21 -15.63 -3.00 -6.16
N TRP A 22 -15.06 -1.89 -5.69
CA TRP A 22 -15.64 -1.11 -4.60
C TRP A 22 -16.52 0.04 -5.11
N GLN A 23 -17.70 0.14 -4.51
CA GLN A 23 -18.56 1.32 -4.60
C GLN A 23 -18.74 1.88 -3.18
N VAL A 24 -18.52 3.18 -2.99
CA VAL A 24 -18.70 3.80 -1.67
C VAL A 24 -19.77 4.88 -1.74
N GLU A 25 -20.63 4.92 -0.72
CA GLU A 25 -21.75 5.81 -0.59
C GLU A 25 -21.76 6.50 0.79
N ASN A 26 -22.27 7.73 0.83
CA ASN A 26 -22.53 8.46 2.06
C ASN A 26 -21.31 8.61 2.99
N VAL A 27 -20.11 8.75 2.43
CA VAL A 27 -18.88 8.97 3.21
C VAL A 27 -18.92 10.36 3.84
N ARG A 28 -18.64 10.41 5.15
CA ARG A 28 -18.53 11.66 5.91
C ARG A 28 -17.35 11.57 6.86
N ALA A 29 -16.60 12.65 6.97
CA ALA A 29 -15.55 12.79 7.97
C ALA A 29 -15.77 14.01 8.86
N ARG A 30 -15.22 13.94 10.06
CA ARG A 30 -15.21 15.03 11.04
C ARG A 30 -13.83 15.17 11.65
N LEU A 31 -13.38 16.41 11.79
CA LEU A 31 -12.25 16.76 12.63
C LEU A 31 -12.77 17.12 14.03
N VAL A 32 -12.34 16.36 15.03
CA VAL A 32 -12.67 16.61 16.43
C VAL A 32 -11.46 17.27 17.08
N THR A 33 -11.67 18.35 17.82
CA THR A 33 -10.61 19.08 18.54
C THR A 33 -11.01 19.27 20.00
N ASP A 34 -10.23 18.68 20.90
CA ASP A 34 -10.34 18.86 22.34
C ASP A 34 -9.23 19.78 22.84
N SER A 35 -9.60 20.90 23.47
CA SER A 35 -8.65 21.94 23.91
C SER A 35 -8.56 22.02 25.43
N PHE A 36 -7.33 21.87 25.96
CA PHE A 36 -7.03 21.91 27.39
C PHE A 36 -5.71 22.66 27.64
N GLY A 37 -5.72 23.68 28.52
CA GLY A 37 -4.49 24.32 28.99
C GLY A 37 -3.59 24.97 27.93
N GLY A 38 -4.11 25.28 26.73
CA GLY A 38 -3.32 25.82 25.60
C GLY A 38 -2.75 24.75 24.67
N GLU A 39 -3.00 23.48 24.96
CA GLU A 39 -2.74 22.34 24.09
C GLU A 39 -4.04 21.86 23.44
N HIS A 40 -3.91 21.33 22.23
CA HIS A 40 -5.04 20.87 21.42
C HIS A 40 -4.79 19.43 20.99
N PHE A 41 -5.78 18.57 21.21
CA PHE A 41 -5.78 17.17 20.80
C PHE A 41 -6.79 17.01 19.68
N GLN A 42 -6.38 16.42 18.57
CA GLN A 42 -7.22 16.29 17.38
C GLN A 42 -7.29 14.84 16.92
N GLU A 43 -8.46 14.45 16.41
CA GLU A 43 -8.70 13.17 15.75
C GLU A 43 -9.61 13.39 14.54
N ILE A 44 -9.47 12.55 13.53
CA ILE A 44 -10.38 12.45 12.39
C ILE A 44 -11.25 11.22 12.60
N VAL A 45 -12.55 11.39 12.46
CA VAL A 45 -13.53 10.30 12.49
C VAL A 45 -14.20 10.22 11.13
N VAL A 46 -14.09 9.08 10.47
CA VAL A 46 -14.69 8.78 9.17
C VAL A 46 -15.76 7.73 9.33
N SER A 47 -16.87 7.90 8.63
CA SER A 47 -17.94 6.91 8.53
C SER A 47 -18.48 6.87 7.11
N GLY A 48 -18.88 5.70 6.66
CA GLY A 48 -19.45 5.53 5.32
C GLY A 48 -20.12 4.19 5.14
N THR A 49 -20.59 3.94 3.93
CA THR A 49 -21.11 2.65 3.50
C THR A 49 -20.37 2.23 2.23
N ALA A 50 -19.81 1.03 2.22
CA ALA A 50 -19.14 0.47 1.06
C ALA A 50 -19.91 -0.77 0.58
N ARG A 51 -19.95 -0.99 -0.72
CA ARG A 51 -20.53 -2.17 -1.36
C ARG A 51 -19.48 -2.77 -2.28
N PHE A 52 -19.27 -4.07 -2.15
CA PHE A 52 -18.39 -4.81 -3.04
C PHE A 52 -19.20 -5.44 -4.17
N LEU A 53 -18.79 -5.19 -5.41
CA LEU A 53 -19.36 -5.70 -6.65
C LEU A 53 -18.35 -6.68 -7.25
N ARG A 54 -18.57 -7.96 -7.02
CA ARG A 54 -17.63 -9.02 -7.43
C ARG A 54 -17.50 -9.09 -8.95
N GLU A 55 -18.58 -8.78 -9.65
CA GLU A 55 -18.66 -8.71 -11.11
C GLU A 55 -17.75 -7.64 -11.72
N ASP A 56 -17.46 -6.57 -10.97
CA ASP A 56 -16.61 -5.46 -11.40
C ASP A 56 -15.13 -5.71 -11.06
N TRP A 57 -14.84 -6.72 -10.23
CA TRP A 57 -13.48 -7.17 -9.91
C TRP A 57 -13.06 -8.33 -10.81
N SER A 58 -12.90 -8.02 -12.11
CA SER A 58 -12.61 -9.00 -13.17
C SER A 58 -11.15 -9.47 -13.18
N ASP A 59 -10.21 -8.56 -12.92
CA ASP A 59 -8.78 -8.86 -12.85
C ASP A 59 -8.35 -9.01 -11.39
N ARG A 60 -7.90 -10.21 -11.01
CA ARG A 60 -7.51 -10.54 -9.64
C ARG A 60 -6.01 -10.78 -9.58
N PHE A 61 -5.36 -10.12 -8.64
CA PHE A 61 -3.91 -10.16 -8.49
C PHE A 61 -3.46 -10.65 -7.12
N THR A 62 -4.39 -11.03 -6.23
CA THR A 62 -4.12 -11.60 -4.91
C THR A 62 -4.34 -13.12 -4.91
N ARG A 63 -3.64 -13.81 -4.00
CA ARG A 63 -3.30 -15.24 -4.08
C ARG A 63 -4.29 -16.18 -3.37
N ASP A 64 -4.37 -17.42 -3.89
CA ASP A 64 -4.94 -18.68 -3.36
C ASP A 64 -6.47 -18.83 -3.45
N GLU A 65 -6.94 -20.07 -3.73
CA GLU A 65 -8.37 -20.45 -3.76
C GLU A 65 -9.14 -20.07 -2.47
N ASP A 66 -8.40 -19.76 -1.41
CA ASP A 66 -8.86 -19.39 -0.07
C ASP A 66 -8.83 -17.87 0.22
N ASP A 67 -8.51 -16.99 -0.74
CA ASP A 67 -8.60 -15.54 -0.52
C ASP A 67 -10.06 -15.10 -0.35
N ASP A 68 -10.46 -15.01 0.91
CA ASP A 68 -11.80 -14.64 1.34
C ASP A 68 -12.00 -13.13 1.36
N PHE A 69 -11.00 -12.30 1.01
CA PHE A 69 -11.05 -10.84 1.12
C PHE A 69 -10.97 -10.12 -0.24
N PRO A 70 -11.76 -9.06 -0.45
CA PRO A 70 -11.54 -8.14 -1.57
C PRO A 70 -10.33 -7.25 -1.27
N PRO A 71 -9.78 -6.54 -2.29
CA PRO A 71 -8.71 -5.58 -2.05
C PRO A 71 -9.12 -4.54 -1.00
N THR A 72 -8.20 -4.16 -0.11
CA THR A 72 -8.55 -3.35 1.07
C THR A 72 -9.02 -1.94 0.67
N LEU A 73 -10.10 -1.48 1.29
CA LEU A 73 -10.51 -0.08 1.20
C LEU A 73 -9.61 0.76 2.11
N LEU A 74 -8.88 1.72 1.56
CA LEU A 74 -7.91 2.54 2.29
C LEU A 74 -8.41 3.97 2.52
N LEU A 75 -7.99 4.53 3.67
CA LEU A 75 -8.07 5.95 3.98
C LEU A 75 -6.67 6.55 3.96
N GLY A 76 -6.43 7.53 3.10
CA GLY A 76 -5.20 8.30 3.02
C GLY A 76 -5.34 9.66 3.69
N LEU A 77 -4.41 10.02 4.58
CA LEU A 77 -4.38 11.32 5.27
C LEU A 77 -3.08 12.05 4.96
N SER A 78 -3.18 13.28 4.45
CA SER A 78 -2.02 14.14 4.19
C SER A 78 -2.34 15.62 4.47
N PRO A 79 -1.33 16.48 4.63
CA PRO A 79 -1.49 17.92 4.55
C PRO A 79 -1.75 18.34 3.10
N VAL A 80 -2.63 19.31 2.88
CA VAL A 80 -2.92 19.83 1.53
C VAL A 80 -1.67 20.41 0.85
N ASP A 81 -0.76 21.01 1.63
CA ASP A 81 0.46 21.61 1.12
C ASP A 81 1.61 20.61 0.86
N ARG A 82 1.46 19.36 1.34
CA ARG A 82 2.48 18.31 1.28
C ARG A 82 1.81 16.93 1.04
N PRO A 83 1.13 16.74 -0.10
CA PRO A 83 0.39 15.51 -0.40
C PRO A 83 1.28 14.26 -0.48
N GLU A 84 2.60 14.43 -0.62
CA GLU A 84 3.58 13.36 -0.59
C GLU A 84 3.70 12.67 0.78
N LEU A 85 3.26 13.32 1.86
CA LEU A 85 3.29 12.76 3.23
C LEU A 85 2.03 11.97 3.58
N ILE A 86 1.40 11.33 2.59
CA ILE A 86 0.16 10.59 2.84
C ILE A 86 0.42 9.35 3.69
N SER A 87 -0.40 9.16 4.72
CA SER A 87 -0.47 7.92 5.49
C SER A 87 -1.75 7.19 5.12
N TYR A 88 -1.66 5.96 4.65
CA TYR A 88 -2.79 5.08 4.43
C TYR A 88 -3.08 4.24 5.68
N THR A 89 -4.34 3.87 5.85
CA THR A 89 -4.76 2.83 6.79
C THR A 89 -5.96 2.09 6.22
N HIS A 90 -6.28 0.93 6.78
CA HIS A 90 -7.47 0.18 6.42
C HIS A 90 -8.73 0.88 6.94
N ALA A 91 -9.63 1.24 6.03
CA ALA A 91 -10.94 1.81 6.30
C ALA A 91 -11.96 0.72 6.68
N LEU A 92 -11.88 -0.41 5.96
CA LEU A 92 -12.78 -1.55 6.09
C LEU A 92 -12.03 -2.83 5.71
N LEU A 93 -12.06 -3.81 6.61
CA LEU A 93 -11.60 -5.18 6.35
C LEU A 93 -12.80 -6.12 6.50
N GLU A 94 -13.27 -6.72 5.40
CA GLU A 94 -14.44 -7.58 5.41
C GLU A 94 -14.36 -8.64 4.30
N THR A 95 -14.86 -9.84 4.56
CA THR A 95 -14.83 -10.93 3.56
C THR A 95 -15.69 -10.64 2.33
N ILE A 96 -15.29 -11.14 1.16
CA ILE A 96 -16.04 -11.13 -0.11
C ILE A 96 -17.47 -11.64 0.12
N LYS A 97 -17.61 -12.73 0.87
CA LYS A 97 -18.90 -13.37 1.16
C LYS A 97 -19.89 -12.44 1.86
N LYS A 98 -19.41 -11.55 2.74
CA LYS A 98 -20.26 -10.58 3.43
C LYS A 98 -20.45 -9.31 2.61
N ALA A 99 -19.35 -8.76 2.08
CA ALA A 99 -19.37 -7.50 1.33
C ALA A 99 -20.16 -7.59 0.01
N GLY A 100 -20.15 -8.76 -0.64
CA GLY A 100 -20.92 -9.02 -1.86
C GLY A 100 -22.42 -9.27 -1.64
N LYS A 101 -22.86 -9.54 -0.40
CA LYS A 101 -24.30 -9.77 -0.11
C LYS A 101 -25.08 -8.50 0.12
N ARG A 102 -24.45 -7.49 0.72
CA ARG A 102 -25.08 -6.23 1.11
C ARG A 102 -24.04 -5.15 1.37
N PRO A 103 -24.42 -3.87 1.25
CA PRO A 103 -23.57 -2.77 1.68
C PRO A 103 -23.16 -2.91 3.16
N VAL A 104 -21.89 -2.61 3.44
CA VAL A 104 -21.24 -2.70 4.75
C VAL A 104 -21.00 -1.29 5.26
N ARG A 105 -21.45 -1.01 6.48
CA ARG A 105 -21.15 0.26 7.15
C ARG A 105 -19.82 0.15 7.86
N PHE A 106 -19.02 1.19 7.77
CA PHE A 106 -17.75 1.28 8.49
C PHE A 106 -17.66 2.61 9.25
N SER A 107 -16.84 2.59 10.29
CA SER A 107 -16.46 3.75 11.07
C SER A 107 -15.00 3.56 11.47
N LYS A 108 -14.15 4.53 11.17
CA LYS A 108 -12.73 4.52 11.51
C LYS A 108 -12.37 5.84 12.16
N SER A 109 -11.63 5.78 13.25
CA SER A 109 -11.00 6.96 13.87
C SER A 109 -9.51 6.91 13.63
N SER A 110 -8.90 8.08 13.48
CA SER A 110 -7.46 8.23 13.55
C SER A 110 -6.95 8.06 14.97
N SER A 111 -5.65 7.88 15.12
CA SER A 111 -4.98 8.13 16.40
C SER A 111 -5.16 9.60 16.77
N THR A 112 -5.23 9.90 18.07
CA THR A 112 -5.28 11.28 18.55
C THR A 112 -3.89 11.89 18.47
N TRP A 113 -3.76 13.09 17.90
CA TRP A 113 -2.49 13.83 17.88
C TRP A 113 -2.59 15.16 18.64
N SER A 114 -1.49 15.53 19.30
CA SER A 114 -1.33 16.82 19.96
C SER A 114 -0.81 17.89 18.99
N CYS A 115 -1.32 19.11 19.10
CA CYS A 115 -0.84 20.26 18.36
C CYS A 115 -0.86 21.54 19.21
N SER A 116 0.13 22.41 18.99
CA SER A 116 0.22 23.71 19.67
C SER A 116 -0.78 24.73 19.09
N LYS A 117 -1.26 24.48 17.88
CA LYS A 117 -2.30 25.25 17.20
C LYS A 117 -3.20 24.24 16.48
N PRO A 118 -4.53 24.35 16.59
CA PRO A 118 -5.44 23.44 15.91
C PRO A 118 -5.18 23.47 14.41
N VAL A 119 -5.00 22.29 13.83
CA VAL A 119 -5.06 22.09 12.38
C VAL A 119 -6.49 22.35 11.94
N LYS A 120 -6.68 23.02 10.81
CA LYS A 120 -8.02 23.33 10.30
C LYS A 120 -8.42 22.35 9.21
N PRO A 121 -9.73 22.07 9.01
CA PRO A 121 -10.18 21.14 7.98
C PRO A 121 -9.61 21.45 6.59
N GLU A 122 -9.54 22.72 6.19
CA GLU A 122 -9.03 23.13 4.86
C GLU A 122 -7.52 22.86 4.63
N SER A 123 -6.79 22.48 5.67
CA SER A 123 -5.36 22.10 5.56
C SER A 123 -5.14 20.59 5.53
N ILE A 124 -6.23 19.82 5.63
CA ILE A 124 -6.23 18.37 5.71
C ILE A 124 -6.79 17.83 4.40
N ARG A 125 -6.03 16.96 3.75
CA ARG A 125 -6.50 16.16 2.62
C ARG A 125 -6.78 14.75 3.12
N LEU A 126 -8.03 14.34 3.04
CA LEU A 126 -8.48 13.00 3.38
C LEU A 126 -9.02 12.33 2.12
N GLN A 127 -8.39 11.23 1.70
CA GLN A 127 -8.75 10.49 0.51
C GLN A 127 -9.23 9.09 0.87
N MET A 128 -10.17 8.57 0.11
CA MET A 128 -10.56 7.17 0.10
C MET A 128 -10.20 6.55 -1.25
N SER A 129 -9.44 5.47 -1.23
CA SER A 129 -8.97 4.79 -2.45
C SER A 129 -8.76 3.30 -2.16
N ALA A 130 -8.34 2.56 -3.17
CA ALA A 130 -7.93 1.17 -3.06
C ALA A 130 -6.91 0.85 -4.15
N PHE A 131 -6.07 -0.15 -3.88
CA PHE A 131 -5.04 -0.68 -4.77
C PHE A 131 -5.30 -2.16 -4.98
N ASP A 132 -4.72 -2.73 -6.03
CA ASP A 132 -4.81 -4.17 -6.26
C ASP A 132 -4.03 -4.93 -5.19
N LEU A 133 -2.88 -4.36 -4.80
CA LEU A 133 -1.99 -4.87 -3.77
C LEU A 133 -1.66 -3.74 -2.82
N GLU A 134 -1.71 -4.03 -1.53
CA GLU A 134 -1.34 -3.07 -0.51
C GLU A 134 -0.62 -3.79 0.63
N GLU A 135 0.41 -3.13 1.15
CA GLU A 135 1.07 -3.53 2.40
C GLU A 135 1.23 -2.26 3.23
N THR A 136 0.25 -1.99 4.09
CA THR A 136 0.20 -0.76 4.89
C THR A 136 -0.01 -1.04 6.39
N ASP A 137 1.08 -1.03 7.15
CA ASP A 137 1.05 -1.20 8.61
C ASP A 137 0.80 0.11 9.39
N LEU A 138 0.39 1.17 8.70
CA LEU A 138 0.25 2.49 9.32
C LEU A 138 -1.13 2.71 9.92
N ASP A 139 -1.14 3.21 11.16
CA ASP A 139 -2.31 3.86 11.72
C ASP A 139 -2.58 5.17 10.97
N LEU A 140 -3.86 5.56 10.90
CA LEU A 140 -4.24 6.88 10.40
C LEU A 140 -3.70 7.93 11.37
N THR A 141 -2.53 8.46 11.06
CA THR A 141 -1.80 9.42 11.88
C THR A 141 -1.61 10.71 11.11
N TRP A 142 -1.70 11.84 11.81
CA TRP A 142 -1.43 13.12 11.18
C TRP A 142 0.09 13.31 10.98
N PRO A 143 0.57 13.41 9.73
CA PRO A 143 1.98 13.66 9.47
C PRO A 143 2.35 15.03 10.04
N SER A 144 3.23 15.02 11.04
CA SER A 144 3.53 16.21 11.82
C SER A 144 4.04 17.38 10.94
N SER A 145 3.95 18.61 11.44
CA SER A 145 4.44 19.79 10.72
C SER A 145 5.97 19.84 10.53
N LYS A 146 6.73 18.97 11.22
CA LYS A 146 8.17 18.84 10.98
C LYS A 146 8.44 17.55 10.23
N THR A 147 8.97 17.71 9.02
CA THR A 147 9.49 16.61 8.22
C THR A 147 10.90 16.92 7.75
N LYS A 148 11.73 15.89 7.64
CA LYS A 148 13.06 15.94 7.01
C LYS A 148 13.09 14.84 5.95
N PRO A 149 13.03 15.19 4.65
CA PRO A 149 13.12 14.18 3.60
C PRO A 149 14.49 13.51 3.65
N LEU A 150 14.53 12.21 3.36
CA LEU A 150 15.76 11.44 3.16
C LEU A 150 15.86 11.03 1.69
N PRO A 151 17.08 11.04 1.11
CA PRO A 151 17.29 10.49 -0.22
C PRO A 151 16.95 9.00 -0.23
N VAL A 152 16.31 8.57 -1.32
CA VAL A 152 15.99 7.17 -1.58
C VAL A 152 16.71 6.74 -2.85
N GLU A 153 17.43 5.62 -2.75
CA GLU A 153 18.05 4.93 -3.87
C GLU A 153 17.23 3.69 -4.19
N LEU A 154 16.80 3.54 -5.45
CA LEU A 154 16.05 2.37 -5.92
C LEU A 154 16.98 1.51 -6.76
N ILE A 155 17.11 0.24 -6.39
CA ILE A 155 17.92 -0.76 -7.08
C ILE A 155 16.99 -1.92 -7.46
N ASP A 156 17.02 -2.30 -8.73
CA ASP A 156 16.29 -3.46 -9.23
C ASP A 156 17.27 -4.63 -9.39
N GLU A 157 17.06 -5.69 -8.62
CA GLU A 157 17.92 -6.87 -8.55
C GLU A 157 17.16 -8.14 -9.00
N THR A 158 15.96 -8.00 -9.59
CA THR A 158 15.19 -9.12 -10.13
C THR A 158 15.92 -9.79 -11.29
N VAL A 159 15.95 -11.11 -11.29
CA VAL A 159 16.43 -11.95 -12.39
C VAL A 159 15.27 -12.29 -13.32
N HIS A 160 14.06 -12.45 -12.79
CA HIS A 160 12.85 -12.76 -13.56
C HIS A 160 12.27 -11.49 -14.18
N GLU A 161 12.14 -11.49 -15.50
CA GLU A 161 11.84 -10.28 -16.27
C GLU A 161 10.37 -10.17 -16.70
N ALA A 162 9.57 -11.23 -16.54
CA ALA A 162 8.19 -11.28 -16.99
C ALA A 162 7.23 -10.48 -16.11
N VAL A 163 7.59 -10.19 -14.85
CA VAL A 163 6.82 -9.30 -13.97
C VAL A 163 7.76 -8.27 -13.36
N ARG A 164 7.50 -6.98 -13.59
CA ARG A 164 8.37 -5.88 -13.13
C ARG A 164 7.58 -4.85 -12.37
N LEU A 165 8.01 -4.53 -11.15
CA LEU A 165 7.48 -3.38 -10.43
C LEU A 165 7.95 -2.09 -11.12
N LYS A 166 7.02 -1.17 -11.37
CA LYS A 166 7.27 0.18 -11.87
C LYS A 166 6.88 1.19 -10.79
N PRO A 167 7.80 1.52 -9.85
CA PRO A 167 7.54 2.53 -8.86
C PRO A 167 7.32 3.90 -9.53
N THR A 168 6.18 4.51 -9.25
CA THR A 168 5.89 5.91 -9.61
C THR A 168 6.06 6.84 -8.40
N THR A 169 6.12 6.25 -7.20
CA THR A 169 6.28 6.93 -5.92
C THR A 169 7.33 6.18 -5.11
N CYS A 170 8.32 6.91 -4.60
CA CYS A 170 9.40 6.37 -3.77
C CYS A 170 9.94 7.48 -2.87
N ASP A 171 9.36 7.60 -1.67
CA ASP A 171 9.63 8.71 -0.76
C ASP A 171 10.02 8.18 0.62
N ALA A 172 10.96 8.87 1.26
CA ALA A 172 11.32 8.64 2.64
C ALA A 172 11.40 9.97 3.38
N ALA A 173 10.79 10.04 4.57
CA ALA A 173 10.86 11.22 5.40
C ALA A 173 10.86 10.85 6.88
N ILE A 174 11.71 11.53 7.64
CA ILE A 174 11.59 11.56 9.10
C ILE A 174 10.42 12.48 9.43
N VAL A 175 9.44 11.97 10.16
CA VAL A 175 8.24 12.66 10.60
C VAL A 175 8.22 12.68 12.13
N GLY A 176 7.87 13.81 12.73
CA GLY A 176 7.67 13.92 14.18
C GLY A 176 8.77 14.71 14.88
N LYS A 177 8.88 14.54 16.21
CA LYS A 177 9.86 15.25 17.04
C LYS A 177 10.43 14.33 18.11
N LYS A 178 11.76 14.35 18.24
CA LYS A 178 12.49 13.70 19.34
C LYS A 178 12.10 12.22 19.47
N HIS A 179 11.49 11.84 20.60
CA HIS A 179 11.16 10.46 20.95
C HIS A 179 9.94 9.91 20.21
N ASP A 180 9.12 10.76 19.59
CA ASP A 180 7.97 10.34 18.76
C ASP A 180 8.28 10.50 17.26
N ALA A 181 9.57 10.54 16.89
CA ALA A 181 9.96 10.68 15.50
C ALA A 181 10.12 9.30 14.88
N SER A 182 9.51 9.10 13.72
CA SER A 182 9.66 7.88 12.92
C SER A 182 10.12 8.22 11.51
N LEU A 183 10.84 7.29 10.89
CA LEU A 183 11.14 7.31 9.46
C LEU A 183 9.99 6.61 8.74
N GLN A 184 9.23 7.38 7.96
CA GLN A 184 8.16 6.87 7.10
C GLN A 184 8.69 6.71 5.68
N ILE A 185 8.42 5.55 5.08
CA ILE A 185 8.81 5.22 3.72
C ILE A 185 7.56 4.79 2.96
N ARG A 186 7.37 5.37 1.78
CA ARG A 186 6.22 5.13 0.91
C ARG A 186 6.70 4.75 -0.48
N LEU A 187 6.22 3.61 -0.94
CA LEU A 187 6.49 3.06 -2.25
C LEU A 187 5.16 2.79 -2.93
N GLY A 188 5.05 3.08 -4.22
CA GLY A 188 3.82 2.81 -4.95
C GLY A 188 4.03 2.89 -6.44
N GLY A 189 3.17 2.22 -7.19
CA GLY A 189 3.32 2.12 -8.62
C GLY A 189 2.34 1.14 -9.25
N PHE A 190 2.78 0.53 -10.34
CA PHE A 190 2.09 -0.56 -11.01
C PHE A 190 3.06 -1.71 -11.26
N ALA A 191 2.55 -2.93 -11.51
CA ALA A 191 3.38 -4.05 -11.95
C ALA A 191 3.12 -4.30 -13.44
N GLU A 192 4.14 -4.08 -14.26
CA GLU A 192 4.10 -4.49 -15.66
C GLU A 192 4.32 -6.00 -15.76
N PHE A 193 3.65 -6.64 -16.70
CA PHE A 193 3.89 -8.04 -17.00
C PHE A 193 3.91 -8.30 -18.50
N GLY A 194 4.70 -9.29 -18.90
CA GLY A 194 4.91 -9.70 -20.27
C GLY A 194 3.77 -10.56 -20.83
N SER A 195 4.05 -11.16 -21.97
CA SER A 195 3.20 -12.15 -22.61
C SER A 195 3.08 -13.44 -21.78
N ALA A 196 2.06 -14.26 -22.06
CA ALA A 196 1.87 -15.54 -21.40
C ALA A 196 3.06 -16.50 -21.59
N LYS A 197 3.81 -16.37 -22.70
CA LYS A 197 5.03 -17.13 -22.95
C LYS A 197 6.19 -16.69 -22.04
N GLU A 198 6.36 -15.39 -21.82
CA GLU A 198 7.38 -14.86 -20.90
C GLU A 198 7.03 -15.25 -19.46
N LEU A 199 5.75 -15.12 -19.07
CA LEU A 199 5.27 -15.57 -17.77
C LEU A 199 5.46 -17.08 -17.55
N LEU A 200 5.24 -17.90 -18.58
CA LEU A 200 5.50 -19.34 -18.46
C LEU A 200 6.98 -19.65 -18.27
N ALA A 201 7.87 -18.92 -18.96
CA ALA A 201 9.31 -19.12 -18.80
C ALA A 201 9.76 -18.87 -17.35
N ASP A 202 9.30 -17.77 -16.76
CA ASP A 202 9.59 -17.43 -15.35
C ASP A 202 8.91 -18.44 -14.40
N PHE A 203 7.66 -18.83 -14.65
CA PHE A 203 6.95 -19.85 -13.86
C PHE A 203 7.72 -21.17 -13.80
N VAL A 204 8.22 -21.65 -14.95
CA VAL A 204 9.02 -22.89 -15.03
C VAL A 204 10.36 -22.71 -14.34
N ALA A 205 11.04 -21.57 -14.51
CA ALA A 205 12.32 -21.29 -13.88
C ALA A 205 12.25 -21.23 -12.34
N MET A 206 11.11 -20.80 -11.79
CA MET A 206 10.86 -20.78 -10.34
C MET A 206 10.63 -22.20 -9.77
N GLU A 207 10.22 -23.19 -10.57
CA GLU A 207 9.96 -24.54 -10.12
C GLU A 207 11.22 -25.43 -10.14
N SER A 208 12.06 -25.28 -9.11
CA SER A 208 13.33 -26.02 -8.90
C SER A 208 13.28 -27.56 -8.98
N TRP A 209 12.10 -28.16 -9.06
CA TRP A 209 11.88 -29.60 -9.16
C TRP A 209 11.55 -30.07 -10.59
N ARG A 210 11.28 -29.15 -11.53
CA ARG A 210 11.15 -29.51 -12.95
C ARG A 210 12.52 -29.85 -13.50
N ASP A 211 12.60 -30.94 -14.27
CA ASP A 211 13.85 -31.32 -14.93
C ASP A 211 14.25 -30.19 -15.90
N ASP A 212 15.41 -29.59 -15.65
CA ASP A 212 16.09 -28.61 -16.53
C ASP A 212 16.58 -29.27 -17.84
N ASP A 213 15.77 -30.14 -18.46
CA ASP A 213 16.09 -30.69 -19.77
C ASP A 213 15.84 -29.60 -20.82
N PRO A 214 16.90 -29.03 -21.43
CA PRO A 214 16.78 -27.93 -22.37
C PRO A 214 16.01 -28.29 -23.65
N ASP A 215 15.70 -29.58 -23.86
CA ASP A 215 14.92 -30.07 -24.98
C ASP A 215 13.40 -30.12 -24.70
N VAL A 216 12.95 -29.76 -23.49
CA VAL A 216 11.53 -29.70 -23.13
C VAL A 216 10.96 -28.32 -23.48
N GLU A 217 10.26 -28.23 -24.63
CA GLU A 217 9.44 -27.07 -24.96
C GLU A 217 8.11 -27.14 -24.18
N TYR A 218 7.92 -26.20 -23.25
CA TYR A 218 6.64 -26.02 -22.57
C TYR A 218 5.68 -25.21 -23.45
N ASP A 219 4.50 -25.77 -23.68
CA ASP A 219 3.42 -25.09 -24.38
C ASP A 219 2.52 -24.35 -23.38
N VAL A 220 2.19 -23.09 -23.69
CA VAL A 220 1.42 -22.23 -22.80
C VAL A 220 0.01 -22.78 -22.59
N GLU A 221 -0.65 -23.28 -23.63
CA GLU A 221 -2.01 -23.80 -23.49
C GLU A 221 -2.05 -25.06 -22.63
N ALA A 222 -1.01 -25.90 -22.68
CA ALA A 222 -0.90 -27.13 -21.90
C ALA A 222 -0.64 -26.87 -20.40
N GLU A 223 0.05 -25.79 -20.05
CA GLU A 223 0.42 -25.43 -18.67
C GLU A 223 -0.62 -24.54 -17.98
N CYS A 224 -1.58 -23.98 -18.73
CA CYS A 224 -2.66 -23.19 -18.14
C CYS A 224 -3.65 -24.06 -17.33
N PRO A 225 -4.22 -23.52 -16.23
CA PRO A 225 -3.93 -22.23 -15.63
C PRO A 225 -2.69 -22.26 -14.71
N PHE A 226 -1.95 -21.15 -14.66
CA PHE A 226 -0.83 -20.96 -13.74
C PHE A 226 -0.77 -19.51 -13.24
N GLU A 227 0.07 -19.24 -12.24
CA GLU A 227 0.24 -17.92 -11.65
C GLU A 227 1.73 -17.63 -11.44
N VAL A 228 2.16 -16.40 -11.75
CA VAL A 228 3.54 -15.95 -11.50
C VAL A 228 3.54 -14.96 -10.34
N SER A 229 4.42 -15.19 -9.36
CA SER A 229 4.55 -14.30 -8.21
C SER A 229 5.11 -12.94 -8.64
N MET A 230 4.60 -11.86 -8.06
CA MET A 230 5.20 -10.54 -8.25
C MET A 230 6.50 -10.42 -7.44
N PRO A 231 7.47 -9.63 -7.92
CA PRO A 231 8.61 -9.23 -7.11
C PRO A 231 8.13 -8.55 -5.83
N GLY A 232 8.94 -8.62 -4.78
CA GLY A 232 8.73 -7.81 -3.59
C GLY A 232 9.92 -6.92 -3.30
N ILE A 233 9.93 -6.35 -2.10
CA ILE A 233 10.75 -5.17 -1.81
C ILE A 233 11.49 -5.35 -0.50
N THR A 234 12.79 -5.08 -0.50
CA THR A 234 13.59 -4.88 0.70
C THR A 234 13.87 -3.39 0.89
N VAL A 235 13.66 -2.90 2.10
CA VAL A 235 13.96 -1.52 2.51
C VAL A 235 15.11 -1.54 3.51
N GLU A 236 16.22 -0.89 3.16
CA GLU A 236 17.42 -0.74 3.98
C GLU A 236 17.55 0.71 4.46
N VAL A 237 17.75 0.90 5.76
CA VAL A 237 17.96 2.21 6.37
C VAL A 237 19.44 2.37 6.73
N LEU A 238 20.10 3.39 6.19
CA LEU A 238 21.55 3.56 6.32
C LEU A 238 21.93 4.89 6.99
N ASP A 239 23.02 4.88 7.75
CA ASP A 239 23.63 6.09 8.30
C ASP A 239 24.61 6.77 7.33
N GLY A 240 25.24 7.87 7.77
CA GLY A 240 26.17 8.64 6.92
C GLY A 240 27.49 7.96 6.60
N THR A 241 27.73 6.76 7.13
CA THR A 241 28.92 5.92 6.91
C THR A 241 28.61 4.64 6.14
N ASP A 242 27.40 4.54 5.57
CA ASP A 242 26.86 3.34 4.91
C ASP A 242 26.68 2.14 5.86
N PHE A 243 26.58 2.39 7.16
CA PHE A 243 26.23 1.36 8.13
C PHE A 243 24.73 1.06 8.07
N LEU A 244 24.37 -0.23 7.98
CA LEU A 244 22.98 -0.69 8.00
C LEU A 244 22.38 -0.56 9.40
N LEU A 245 21.47 0.38 9.56
CA LEU A 245 20.76 0.63 10.81
C LEU A 245 19.62 -0.37 11.01
N ASP A 246 18.85 -0.64 9.96
CA ASP A 246 17.74 -1.59 9.97
C ASP A 246 17.37 -2.04 8.54
N LYS A 247 16.69 -3.18 8.42
CA LYS A 247 16.18 -3.76 7.17
C LYS A 247 14.76 -4.28 7.38
N ARG A 248 13.87 -4.03 6.42
CA ARG A 248 12.53 -4.63 6.37
C ARG A 248 12.20 -5.18 5.00
N GLU A 249 11.71 -6.42 4.99
CA GLU A 249 11.10 -7.03 3.79
C GLU A 249 9.62 -6.65 3.73
N VAL A 250 9.16 -6.35 2.53
CA VAL A 250 7.81 -5.94 2.19
C VAL A 250 7.35 -6.81 1.04
N SER A 251 6.46 -7.74 1.36
CA SER A 251 5.87 -8.68 0.40
C SER A 251 4.51 -8.16 -0.02
N LEU A 252 4.33 -7.86 -1.31
CA LEU A 252 3.03 -7.43 -1.84
C LEU A 252 2.03 -8.60 -1.98
N TYR A 253 2.51 -9.85 -1.84
CA TYR A 253 1.77 -11.11 -1.99
C TYR A 253 0.97 -11.23 -3.31
N GLY A 254 1.33 -10.42 -4.31
CA GLY A 254 0.66 -10.37 -5.58
C GLY A 254 1.07 -11.51 -6.50
N ARG A 255 0.15 -11.90 -7.38
CA ARG A 255 0.37 -12.84 -8.47
C ARG A 255 -0.29 -12.37 -9.76
N VAL A 256 0.34 -12.66 -10.88
CA VAL A 256 -0.23 -12.45 -12.22
C VAL A 256 -0.82 -13.79 -12.68
N PRO A 257 -2.17 -13.92 -12.76
CA PRO A 257 -2.77 -15.16 -13.22
C PRO A 257 -2.73 -15.26 -14.74
N VAL A 258 -2.49 -16.48 -15.24
CA VAL A 258 -2.67 -16.86 -16.64
C VAL A 258 -3.79 -17.89 -16.69
N GLY A 259 -4.93 -17.48 -17.24
CA GLY A 259 -6.12 -18.32 -17.34
C GLY A 259 -6.07 -19.30 -18.50
N GLU A 260 -7.09 -20.17 -18.58
CA GLU A 260 -7.28 -21.10 -19.71
C GLU A 260 -7.16 -20.38 -21.07
N GLY A 261 -6.53 -21.05 -22.04
CA GLY A 261 -6.28 -20.48 -23.37
C GLY A 261 -5.28 -19.32 -23.37
N ALA A 262 -4.35 -19.27 -22.42
CA ALA A 262 -3.33 -18.23 -22.28
C ALA A 262 -3.91 -16.81 -22.07
N THR A 263 -5.06 -16.73 -21.40
CA THR A 263 -5.76 -15.45 -21.17
C THR A 263 -5.04 -14.65 -20.08
N LEU A 264 -4.66 -13.41 -20.39
CA LEU A 264 -4.01 -12.49 -19.44
C LEU A 264 -5.01 -11.47 -18.86
N PRO A 265 -4.71 -10.89 -17.69
CA PRO A 265 -5.47 -9.79 -17.13
C PRO A 265 -5.49 -8.60 -18.09
N SER A 266 -6.60 -7.85 -18.06
CA SER A 266 -6.82 -6.76 -19.03
C SER A 266 -6.02 -5.49 -18.73
N ARG A 267 -5.38 -5.42 -17.55
CA ARG A 267 -4.65 -4.26 -17.04
C ARG A 267 -3.49 -4.67 -16.14
N HIS A 268 -2.61 -3.71 -15.88
CA HIS A 268 -1.57 -3.84 -14.87
C HIS A 268 -2.13 -3.53 -13.46
N PRO A 269 -1.76 -4.30 -12.42
CA PRO A 269 -2.15 -4.03 -11.05
C PRO A 269 -1.42 -2.81 -10.51
N ARG A 270 -2.14 -2.03 -9.70
CA ARG A 270 -1.57 -0.93 -8.92
C ARG A 270 -1.22 -1.43 -7.53
N TRP A 271 -0.10 -0.98 -7.00
CA TRP A 271 0.34 -1.37 -5.68
C TRP A 271 0.79 -0.17 -4.84
N ILE A 272 0.67 -0.33 -3.53
CA ILE A 272 1.18 0.61 -2.53
C ILE A 272 1.84 -0.18 -1.39
N ALA A 273 2.93 0.33 -0.87
CA ALA A 273 3.58 -0.18 0.32
C ALA A 273 4.00 0.98 1.22
N GLN A 274 3.76 0.84 2.52
CA GLN A 274 4.19 1.81 3.52
C GLN A 274 4.79 1.12 4.73
N CYS A 275 5.98 1.57 5.11
CA CYS A 275 6.64 1.10 6.32
C CYS A 275 7.10 2.28 7.19
N SER A 276 7.21 2.02 8.49
CA SER A 276 7.67 2.98 9.49
C SER A 276 8.74 2.34 10.38
N PHE A 277 9.77 3.11 10.67
CA PHE A 277 10.86 2.75 11.58
C PHE A 277 10.91 3.76 12.73
N ASP A 278 10.90 3.27 13.95
CA ASP A 278 10.99 4.13 15.14
C ASP A 278 12.46 4.53 15.35
N LEU A 279 12.72 5.85 15.36
CA LEU A 279 14.10 6.34 15.32
C LEU A 279 14.90 6.07 16.60
N ASP A 280 14.22 5.83 17.71
CA ASP A 280 14.83 5.48 18.99
C ASP A 280 15.24 4.01 19.07
N GLU A 281 14.69 3.16 18.19
CA GLU A 281 15.10 1.75 18.03
C GLU A 281 16.34 1.61 17.13
N LEU A 282 16.64 2.61 16.30
CA LEU A 282 17.81 2.59 15.42
C LEU A 282 19.12 2.80 16.18
N SER A 283 20.15 2.08 15.76
CA SER A 283 21.50 2.16 16.33
C SER A 283 22.27 3.45 15.99
N GLY A 284 21.68 4.37 15.20
CA GLY A 284 22.29 5.59 14.69
C GLY A 284 21.27 6.52 13.99
N GLU A 285 21.74 7.67 13.49
CA GLU A 285 20.86 8.61 12.76
C GLU A 285 20.75 8.20 11.28
N PRO A 286 19.53 7.95 10.76
CA PRO A 286 19.36 7.60 9.35
C PRO A 286 19.63 8.81 8.46
N THR A 287 20.34 8.56 7.36
CA THR A 287 20.71 9.59 6.39
C THR A 287 20.25 9.29 4.97
N ARG A 288 19.99 8.00 4.66
CA ARG A 288 19.48 7.56 3.36
C ARG A 288 18.71 6.24 3.49
N VAL A 289 17.89 5.95 2.49
CA VAL A 289 17.15 4.70 2.35
C VAL A 289 17.56 4.05 1.02
N VAL A 290 17.78 2.74 1.01
CA VAL A 290 17.94 1.95 -0.20
C VAL A 290 16.74 1.02 -0.31
N VAL A 291 16.09 1.02 -1.46
CA VAL A 291 14.96 0.15 -1.79
C VAL A 291 15.44 -0.81 -2.85
N ARG A 292 15.39 -2.10 -2.55
CA ARG A 292 15.78 -3.19 -3.45
C ARG A 292 14.55 -3.92 -3.90
N VAL A 293 14.36 -4.04 -5.21
CA VAL A 293 13.34 -4.91 -5.80
C VAL A 293 13.97 -6.27 -6.05
N LEU A 294 13.37 -7.32 -5.52
CA LEU A 294 13.89 -8.68 -5.52
C LEU A 294 12.83 -9.65 -6.03
N ASP A 295 13.26 -10.77 -6.60
CA ASP A 295 12.37 -11.87 -6.95
C ASP A 295 11.66 -12.40 -5.70
N ALA A 296 10.48 -12.99 -5.88
CA ALA A 296 9.62 -13.37 -4.75
C ALA A 296 10.25 -14.45 -3.85
N GLU A 297 11.08 -15.32 -4.42
CA GLU A 297 11.81 -16.38 -3.71
C GLU A 297 13.02 -15.87 -2.90
N ASP A 298 13.49 -14.65 -3.15
CA ASP A 298 14.67 -14.04 -2.52
C ASP A 298 14.32 -13.12 -1.34
N LEU A 299 13.03 -13.00 -1.00
CA LEU A 299 12.51 -12.30 0.17
C LEU A 299 12.29 -13.25 1.35
#